data_AF-A0A7Y0GBN0-F1
#
_entry.id   AF-A0A7Y0GBN0-F1
#
_cell.length_a   1.000
_cell.length_b   1.000
_cell.length_c   1.000
_cell.angle_alpha   90.00
_cell.angle_beta   90.00
_cell.angle_gamma   90.00
#
_symmetry.space_group_name_H-M   'P 1'
#
loop_
_entity.id
_entity.type
_entity.pdbx_description
1 polymer ?
#
loop_
_entity_poly.entity_id
_entity_poly.type
_entity_poly.pdbx_seq_one_letter_code
_entity_poly.pdbx_strand_id
1 'polypeptide(L)'
;MQDWHDICICIYNSGCTLIASSVTSRFVYFSNYMKTTLRWLIALFAIVCAALPLAYGQLRPAEIEAPPKNEFVSEPQVADAQPKLAPNKFYDPASPAYSQLQKSPQALKGFPRDKKGEVDWMKALFSGAIKPRADLTGSKQMEVLDLDIVMKNTKEMPYVNFPHNSHTQWLACSNCHDKIFVKKAGANPIDMTKIFKGEYCGTCHDRVAFLTFFSCERCHSIPHGETKAWW
;
A
#
# COMPACT_ATOMS: atom_id res chain seq x y z
N MET A 1 -26.26 -16.97 -17.90
CA MET A 1 -25.69 -17.19 -19.25
C MET A 1 -26.40 -16.23 -20.17
N GLN A 2 -25.76 -15.13 -20.54
CA GLN A 2 -26.26 -14.24 -21.58
C GLN A 2 -25.04 -13.62 -22.27
N ASP A 3 -24.68 -14.26 -23.37
CA ASP A 3 -23.57 -13.89 -24.25
C ASP A 3 -23.93 -12.63 -25.05
N TRP A 4 -22.96 -11.72 -25.19
CA TRP A 4 -23.01 -10.59 -26.10
C TRP A 4 -21.90 -10.77 -27.14
N HIS A 5 -22.25 -11.33 -28.28
CA HIS A 5 -21.52 -11.21 -29.54
C HIS A 5 -22.32 -10.29 -30.48
N ASP A 6 -21.57 -9.62 -31.36
CA ASP A 6 -22.00 -8.98 -32.61
C ASP A 6 -22.50 -7.53 -32.59
N ILE A 7 -21.54 -6.61 -32.80
CA ILE A 7 -21.79 -5.35 -33.52
C ILE A 7 -20.83 -5.30 -34.71
N CYS A 8 -21.29 -5.81 -35.85
CA CYS A 8 -20.76 -5.53 -37.17
C CYS A 8 -21.96 -5.16 -38.05
N ILE A 9 -22.15 -3.86 -38.30
CA ILE A 9 -23.15 -3.36 -39.26
C ILE A 9 -22.39 -2.77 -40.44
N CYS A 10 -22.48 -3.48 -41.56
CA CYS A 10 -22.22 -2.99 -42.92
C CYS A 10 -23.52 -2.43 -43.52
N ILE A 11 -23.53 -1.15 -43.89
CA ILE A 11 -24.54 -0.44 -44.72
C ILE A 11 -23.70 0.72 -45.35
N TYR A 12 -23.54 0.95 -46.65
CA TYR A 12 -24.42 0.75 -47.80
C TYR A 12 -23.64 0.70 -49.13
N ASN A 13 -24.32 0.09 -50.11
CA ASN A 13 -23.98 -0.11 -51.51
C ASN A 13 -24.36 1.13 -52.36
N SER A 14 -23.57 1.49 -53.38
CA SER A 14 -24.02 2.14 -54.63
C SER A 14 -22.84 2.28 -55.62
N GLY A 15 -22.91 1.56 -56.75
CA GLY A 15 -21.89 1.59 -57.80
C GLY A 15 -21.97 2.81 -58.72
N CYS A 16 -20.86 3.13 -59.39
CA CYS A 16 -20.86 3.87 -60.66
C CYS A 16 -19.53 3.70 -61.41
N THR A 17 -19.62 3.04 -62.57
CA THR A 17 -19.02 3.34 -63.88
C THR A 17 -17.54 3.78 -63.98
N LEU A 18 -16.81 2.98 -64.76
CA LEU A 18 -15.49 3.25 -65.36
C LEU A 18 -15.48 4.55 -66.18
N ILE A 19 -14.54 5.44 -65.90
CA ILE A 19 -13.99 6.40 -66.87
C ILE A 19 -12.47 6.37 -66.75
N ALA A 20 -11.83 5.79 -67.75
CA ALA A 20 -10.40 5.95 -67.99
C ALA A 20 -10.15 7.32 -68.64
N SER A 21 -9.21 8.11 -68.09
CA SER A 21 -8.22 8.90 -68.85
C SER A 21 -7.36 9.79 -67.97
N SER A 22 -6.04 9.64 -68.14
CA SER A 22 -4.98 10.66 -68.09
C SER A 22 -4.82 11.60 -66.89
N VAL A 23 -3.91 11.27 -65.94
CA VAL A 23 -3.04 12.28 -65.27
C VAL A 23 -1.69 11.65 -64.82
N THR A 24 -0.84 11.26 -65.77
CA THR A 24 0.54 10.78 -65.51
C THR A 24 1.55 11.94 -65.50
N SER A 25 1.32 13.00 -64.71
CA SER A 25 2.28 14.12 -64.63
C SER A 25 2.48 14.74 -63.23
N ARG A 26 1.95 14.14 -62.16
CA ARG A 26 2.16 14.66 -60.78
C ARG A 26 3.08 13.82 -59.90
N PHE A 27 3.59 12.69 -60.39
CA PHE A 27 4.40 11.75 -59.60
C PHE A 27 5.90 12.07 -59.55
N VAL A 28 6.42 12.86 -60.49
CA VAL A 28 7.89 13.11 -60.59
C VAL A 28 8.34 14.25 -59.67
N TYR A 29 7.47 15.23 -59.38
CA TYR A 29 7.84 16.40 -58.55
C TYR A 29 7.92 16.06 -57.04
N PHE A 30 7.12 15.10 -56.56
CA PHE A 30 7.07 14.71 -55.14
C PHE A 30 8.29 13.89 -54.69
N SER A 31 8.92 13.14 -55.62
CA SER A 31 10.06 12.24 -55.32
C SER A 31 11.37 13.00 -55.06
N ASN A 32 11.60 14.13 -55.73
CA ASN A 32 12.80 14.93 -55.54
C ASN A 32 12.76 15.77 -54.26
N TYR A 33 11.56 16.22 -53.83
CA TYR A 33 11.38 16.99 -52.60
C TYR A 33 11.59 16.13 -51.34
N MET A 34 11.23 14.85 -51.40
CA MET A 34 11.38 13.91 -50.26
C MET A 34 12.84 13.46 -50.07
N LYS A 35 13.64 13.40 -51.14
CA LYS A 35 15.07 13.03 -51.08
C LYS A 35 15.98 14.16 -50.61
N THR A 36 15.63 15.42 -50.91
CA THR A 36 16.38 16.58 -50.44
C THR A 36 16.10 16.89 -48.97
N THR A 37 14.84 16.84 -48.53
CA THR A 37 14.48 17.05 -47.11
C THR A 37 15.05 15.98 -46.18
N LEU A 38 15.07 14.71 -46.61
CA LEU A 38 15.67 13.61 -45.84
C LEU A 38 17.21 13.76 -45.71
N ARG A 39 17.89 14.25 -46.75
CA ARG A 39 19.34 14.54 -46.71
C ARG A 39 19.67 15.67 -45.74
N TRP A 40 18.87 16.73 -45.72
CA TRP A 40 19.06 17.85 -44.79
C TRP A 40 18.72 17.48 -43.34
N LEU A 41 17.71 16.63 -43.13
CA LEU A 41 17.37 16.10 -41.79
C LEU A 41 18.46 15.19 -41.23
N ILE A 42 19.04 14.31 -42.05
CA ILE A 42 20.16 13.44 -41.64
C ILE A 42 21.41 14.29 -41.36
N ALA A 43 21.69 15.31 -42.17
CA ALA A 43 22.82 16.21 -41.94
C ALA A 43 22.64 17.05 -40.65
N LEU A 44 21.43 17.55 -40.37
CA LEU A 44 21.11 18.24 -39.12
C LEU A 44 21.24 17.32 -37.90
N PHE A 45 20.78 16.07 -38.00
CA PHE A 45 20.91 15.09 -36.92
C PHE A 45 22.38 14.73 -36.64
N ALA A 46 23.21 14.60 -37.69
CA ALA A 46 24.65 14.35 -37.54
C ALA A 46 25.39 15.52 -36.87
N ILE A 47 25.01 16.78 -37.17
CA ILE A 47 25.59 17.98 -36.54
C ILE A 47 25.18 18.07 -35.06
N VAL A 48 23.92 17.76 -34.72
CA VAL A 48 23.45 17.75 -33.32
C VAL A 48 24.12 16.61 -32.52
N CYS A 49 24.29 15.42 -33.10
CA CYS A 49 25.01 14.31 -32.47
C CYS A 49 26.51 14.58 -32.28
N ALA A 50 27.15 15.32 -33.19
CA ALA A 50 28.57 15.68 -33.06
C ALA A 50 28.83 16.83 -32.08
N ALA A 51 27.82 17.65 -31.75
CA ALA A 51 27.94 18.75 -30.78
C ALA A 51 27.63 18.34 -29.32
N LEU A 52 26.91 17.23 -29.11
CA LEU A 52 26.59 16.70 -27.77
C LEU A 52 27.78 16.27 -26.89
N PRO A 53 28.97 15.85 -27.41
CA PRO A 53 30.08 15.47 -26.55
C PRO A 53 30.76 16.66 -25.86
N LEU A 54 30.57 17.90 -26.35
CA LEU A 54 31.21 19.08 -25.74
C LEU A 54 30.49 19.58 -24.49
N ALA A 55 29.19 19.33 -24.34
CA ALA A 55 28.43 19.75 -23.15
C ALA A 55 28.52 18.73 -21.99
N TYR A 56 28.78 17.45 -22.30
CA TYR A 56 28.84 16.39 -21.29
C TYR A 56 30.17 16.37 -20.50
N GLY A 57 31.24 16.98 -21.02
CA GLY A 57 32.55 17.01 -20.36
C GLY A 57 32.65 17.91 -19.12
N GLN A 58 31.64 18.75 -18.85
CA GLN A 58 31.63 19.65 -17.68
C GLN A 58 30.80 19.12 -16.50
N LEU A 59 30.04 18.04 -16.67
CA LEU A 59 29.34 17.41 -15.56
C LEU A 59 30.28 16.38 -14.92
N ARG A 60 31.09 16.85 -13.96
CA ARG A 60 31.70 15.93 -12.99
C ARG A 60 30.55 15.18 -12.31
N PRO A 61 30.63 13.84 -12.17
CA PRO A 61 29.75 13.15 -11.23
C PRO A 61 29.93 13.84 -9.88
N ALA A 62 28.87 14.38 -9.31
CA ALA A 62 28.89 14.71 -7.90
C ALA A 62 29.13 13.37 -7.20
N GLU A 63 30.33 13.18 -6.65
CA GLU A 63 30.58 12.11 -5.71
C GLU A 63 29.66 12.40 -4.53
N ILE A 64 28.51 11.73 -4.51
CA ILE A 64 27.64 11.71 -3.35
C ILE A 64 28.40 10.89 -2.34
N GLU A 65 29.22 11.55 -1.54
CA GLU A 65 29.82 10.96 -0.36
C GLU A 65 28.66 10.36 0.43
N ALA A 66 28.65 9.03 0.52
CA ALA A 66 27.61 8.34 1.28
C ALA A 66 27.57 8.99 2.65
N PRO A 67 26.39 9.40 3.15
CA PRO A 67 26.31 9.95 4.49
C PRO A 67 27.02 8.98 5.42
N PRO A 68 27.89 9.47 6.34
CA PRO A 68 28.67 8.60 7.20
C PRO A 68 27.70 7.58 7.77
N LYS A 69 28.01 6.29 7.57
CA LYS A 69 27.21 5.19 8.11
C LYS A 69 26.91 5.59 9.53
N ASN A 70 25.63 5.86 9.80
CA ASN A 70 25.18 6.28 11.10
C ASN A 70 25.82 5.30 12.07
N GLU A 71 26.85 5.73 12.77
CA GLU A 71 27.25 5.11 14.00
C GLU A 71 25.92 5.05 14.73
N PHE A 72 25.45 3.83 15.00
CA PHE A 72 24.33 3.65 15.91
C PHE A 72 24.80 4.36 17.17
N VAL A 73 24.41 5.62 17.30
CA VAL A 73 24.45 6.34 18.56
C VAL A 73 23.64 5.41 19.41
N SER A 74 24.34 4.69 20.29
CA SER A 74 23.72 3.85 21.28
C SER A 74 22.59 4.69 21.85
N GLU A 75 21.38 4.13 21.77
CA GLU A 75 20.18 4.72 22.34
C GLU A 75 20.60 5.40 23.64
N PRO A 76 20.41 6.73 23.78
CA PRO A 76 20.84 7.44 24.97
C PRO A 76 20.36 6.59 26.13
N GLN A 77 21.29 6.14 26.97
CA GLN A 77 20.91 5.44 28.18
C GLN A 77 20.03 6.43 28.93
N VAL A 78 18.72 6.31 28.77
CA VAL A 78 17.74 7.12 29.48
C VAL A 78 17.85 6.60 30.90
N ALA A 79 18.82 7.17 31.61
CA ALA A 79 19.14 6.88 32.98
C ALA A 79 17.90 7.15 33.79
N ASP A 80 17.10 6.11 34.06
CA ASP A 80 15.97 5.99 35.00
C ASP A 80 15.10 7.24 35.25
N ALA A 81 15.12 8.18 34.30
CA ALA A 81 14.41 9.42 34.39
C ALA A 81 13.01 9.08 33.97
N GLN A 82 12.24 8.64 34.96
CA GLN A 82 10.81 8.63 34.89
C GLN A 82 10.40 9.99 34.31
N PRO A 83 9.81 10.05 33.11
CA PRO A 83 9.16 11.28 32.69
C PRO A 83 8.18 11.55 33.82
N LYS A 84 8.38 12.66 34.55
CA LYS A 84 7.41 13.08 35.56
C LYS A 84 6.10 13.21 34.80
N LEU A 85 5.22 12.21 34.96
CA LEU A 85 3.90 12.20 34.38
C LEU A 85 3.29 13.55 34.75
N ALA A 86 2.88 14.33 33.75
CA ALA A 86 2.29 15.64 33.98
C ALA A 86 1.18 15.50 35.04
N PRO A 87 1.10 16.40 36.03
CA PRO A 87 0.23 16.23 37.17
C PRO A 87 -1.22 15.95 36.73
N ASN A 88 -1.65 14.72 37.00
CA ASN A 88 -2.96 14.34 37.55
C ASN A 88 -4.23 14.66 36.75
N LYS A 89 -4.21 14.84 35.42
CA LYS A 89 -5.49 14.93 34.65
C LYS A 89 -5.98 13.63 34.02
N PHE A 90 -5.11 12.64 33.88
CA PHE A 90 -5.41 11.39 33.17
C PHE A 90 -5.50 10.16 34.06
N TYR A 91 -5.05 10.29 35.31
CA TYR A 91 -5.01 9.18 36.27
C TYR A 91 -5.76 9.61 37.52
N ASP A 92 -6.55 8.68 38.07
CA ASP A 92 -7.22 8.82 39.35
C ASP A 92 -6.32 8.23 40.45
N PRO A 93 -5.66 9.06 41.28
CA PRO A 93 -4.80 8.57 42.35
C PRO A 93 -5.54 7.85 43.47
N ALA A 94 -6.87 8.04 43.58
CA ALA A 94 -7.69 7.34 44.58
C ALA A 94 -8.06 5.93 44.12
N SER A 95 -7.85 5.58 42.85
CA SER A 95 -8.12 4.25 42.32
C SER A 95 -7.22 3.21 43.00
N PRO A 96 -7.78 2.09 43.50
CA PRO A 96 -6.99 0.98 44.04
C PRO A 96 -5.99 0.39 43.03
N ALA A 97 -6.22 0.59 41.73
CA ALA A 97 -5.36 0.11 40.65
C ALA A 97 -4.24 1.10 40.27
N TYR A 98 -4.18 2.29 40.87
CA TYR A 98 -3.20 3.32 40.51
C TYR A 98 -1.76 2.84 40.66
N SER A 99 -1.48 2.07 41.72
CA SER A 99 -0.16 1.47 41.98
C SER A 99 0.23 0.38 40.97
N GLN A 100 -0.71 -0.11 40.16
CA GLN A 100 -0.49 -1.17 39.17
C GLN A 100 -0.21 -0.62 37.77
N LEU A 101 -0.23 0.71 37.59
CA LEU A 101 0.08 1.32 36.30
C LEU A 101 1.52 1.00 35.88
N GLN A 102 1.66 0.54 34.65
CA GLN A 102 2.95 0.17 34.06
C GLN A 102 3.25 1.05 32.87
N LYS A 103 4.53 1.34 32.66
CA LYS A 103 4.99 1.88 31.37
C LYS A 103 4.97 0.79 30.32
N SER A 104 4.79 1.18 29.05
CA SER A 104 4.73 0.24 27.93
C SER A 104 5.91 -0.75 27.87
N PRO A 105 7.20 -0.34 28.01
CA PRO A 105 8.31 -1.30 28.00
C PRO A 105 8.26 -2.33 29.14
N GLN A 106 7.72 -1.95 30.30
CA GLN A 106 7.55 -2.84 31.44
C GLN A 106 6.41 -3.83 31.19
N ALA A 107 5.27 -3.34 30.69
CA ALA A 107 4.10 -4.17 30.40
C ALA A 107 4.36 -5.19 29.28
N LEU A 108 5.18 -4.82 28.29
CA LEU A 108 5.49 -5.64 27.12
C LEU A 108 6.79 -6.44 27.25
N LYS A 109 7.37 -6.50 28.45
CA LYS A 109 8.59 -7.27 28.72
C LYS A 109 8.30 -8.76 28.52
N GLY A 110 9.11 -9.43 27.70
CA GLY A 110 8.97 -10.86 27.42
C GLY A 110 7.90 -11.24 26.40
N PHE A 111 7.17 -10.27 25.85
CA PHE A 111 6.25 -10.54 24.74
C PHE A 111 7.03 -10.99 23.49
N PRO A 112 6.47 -11.94 22.71
CA PRO A 112 7.07 -12.34 21.45
C PRO A 112 7.18 -11.16 20.49
N ARG A 113 8.27 -11.14 19.72
CA ARG A 113 8.57 -10.08 18.75
C ARG A 113 8.48 -10.59 17.32
N ASP A 114 8.07 -9.71 16.41
CA ASP A 114 8.10 -9.96 14.98
C ASP A 114 9.48 -9.68 14.37
N LYS A 115 9.62 -9.86 13.05
CA LYS A 115 10.89 -9.67 12.32
C LYS A 115 11.44 -8.24 12.42
N LYS A 116 10.61 -7.26 12.79
CA LYS A 116 10.97 -5.84 12.93
C LYS A 116 11.24 -5.46 14.39
N GLY A 117 11.15 -6.40 15.33
CA GLY A 117 11.36 -6.16 16.77
C GLY A 117 10.12 -5.64 17.50
N GLU A 118 9.00 -5.47 16.79
CA GLU A 118 7.73 -5.04 17.37
C GLU A 118 7.00 -6.20 18.03
N VAL A 119 6.02 -5.92 18.90
CA VAL A 119 5.24 -6.99 19.53
C VAL A 119 4.43 -7.76 18.48
N ASP A 120 4.59 -9.08 18.47
CA ASP A 120 3.75 -9.98 17.70
C ASP A 120 2.52 -10.37 18.51
N TRP A 121 1.45 -9.59 18.35
CA TRP A 121 0.19 -9.77 19.08
C TRP A 121 -0.47 -11.12 18.81
N MET A 122 -0.38 -11.64 17.58
CA MET A 122 -0.96 -12.94 17.24
C MET A 122 -0.17 -14.07 17.89
N LYS A 123 1.17 -14.00 17.86
CA LYS A 123 2.01 -14.97 18.56
C LYS A 123 1.80 -14.92 20.07
N ALA A 124 1.63 -13.72 20.65
CA ALA A 124 1.33 -13.57 22.08
C ALA A 124 0.00 -14.22 22.47
N LEU A 125 -1.00 -14.14 21.59
CA LEU A 125 -2.30 -14.80 21.78
C LEU A 125 -2.17 -16.32 21.71
N PHE A 126 -1.58 -16.82 20.63
CA PHE A 126 -1.44 -18.27 20.41
C PHE A 126 -0.51 -18.96 21.40
N SER A 127 0.50 -18.25 21.91
CA SER A 127 1.35 -18.78 23.00
C SER A 127 0.69 -18.69 24.37
N GLY A 128 -0.49 -18.07 24.48
CA GLY A 128 -1.19 -17.84 25.75
C GLY A 128 -0.52 -16.81 26.67
N ALA A 129 0.39 -15.98 26.14
CA ALA A 129 0.99 -14.87 26.87
C ALA A 129 -0.08 -13.80 27.20
N ILE A 130 -1.11 -13.70 26.36
CA ILE A 130 -2.34 -12.96 26.64
C ILE A 130 -3.53 -13.91 26.58
N LYS A 131 -4.52 -13.68 27.45
CA LYS A 131 -5.76 -14.45 27.54
C LYS A 131 -6.95 -13.47 27.63
N PRO A 132 -7.40 -12.95 26.49
CA PRO A 132 -8.53 -12.03 26.42
C PRO A 132 -9.78 -12.63 27.04
N ARG A 133 -10.59 -11.80 27.71
CA ARG A 133 -11.89 -12.18 28.26
C ARG A 133 -13.00 -11.61 27.39
N ALA A 134 -14.07 -12.37 27.19
CA ALA A 134 -15.22 -11.91 26.40
C ALA A 134 -16.10 -10.90 27.14
N ASP A 135 -16.04 -10.89 28.47
CA ASP A 135 -16.76 -9.97 29.33
C ASP A 135 -15.93 -9.59 30.56
N LEU A 136 -16.46 -8.65 31.35
CA LEU A 136 -15.77 -8.14 32.53
C LEU A 136 -15.56 -9.23 33.59
N THR A 137 -16.50 -10.16 33.71
CA THR A 137 -16.51 -11.26 34.70
C THR A 137 -15.73 -12.50 34.25
N GLY A 138 -15.41 -12.63 32.96
CA GLY A 138 -14.82 -13.85 32.38
C GLY A 138 -15.80 -15.02 32.26
N SER A 139 -17.11 -14.77 32.33
CA SER A 139 -18.14 -15.83 32.29
C SER A 139 -18.50 -16.27 30.87
N LYS A 140 -18.26 -15.41 29.88
CA LYS A 140 -18.58 -15.68 28.48
C LYS A 140 -17.36 -16.15 27.68
N GLN A 141 -17.64 -16.82 26.58
CA GLN A 141 -16.65 -17.18 25.58
C GLN A 141 -16.64 -16.18 24.42
N MET A 142 -15.49 -16.04 23.77
CA MET A 142 -15.34 -15.23 22.58
C MET A 142 -16.13 -15.86 21.43
N GLU A 143 -16.89 -15.03 20.69
CA GLU A 143 -17.52 -15.44 19.44
C GLU A 143 -16.49 -15.31 18.32
N VAL A 144 -15.85 -16.43 17.97
CA VAL A 144 -14.81 -16.47 16.92
C VAL A 144 -15.45 -16.80 15.57
N LEU A 145 -15.11 -16.02 14.55
CA LEU A 145 -15.56 -16.23 13.18
C LEU A 145 -14.37 -16.57 12.28
N ASP A 146 -14.42 -17.75 11.67
CA ASP A 146 -13.42 -18.20 10.69
C ASP A 146 -13.89 -17.85 9.27
N LEU A 147 -13.69 -16.59 8.89
CA LEU A 147 -14.04 -16.08 7.57
C LEU A 147 -13.03 -15.03 7.11
N ASP A 148 -12.42 -15.27 5.96
CA ASP A 148 -11.49 -14.35 5.33
C ASP A 148 -12.20 -13.51 4.27
N ILE A 149 -11.98 -12.19 4.31
CA ILE A 149 -12.47 -11.25 3.30
C ILE A 149 -11.30 -10.80 2.45
N VAL A 150 -11.35 -11.15 1.17
CA VAL A 150 -10.34 -10.73 0.19
C VAL A 150 -10.80 -9.47 -0.54
N MET A 151 -10.05 -8.38 -0.37
CA MET A 151 -10.30 -7.12 -1.07
C MET A 151 -9.40 -7.00 -2.29
N LYS A 152 -10.03 -6.87 -3.46
CA LYS A 152 -9.34 -6.93 -4.76
C LYS A 152 -9.00 -5.57 -5.38
N ASN A 153 -9.53 -4.49 -4.81
CA ASN A 153 -9.28 -3.14 -5.32
C ASN A 153 -7.93 -2.59 -4.83
N THR A 154 -6.83 -3.25 -5.20
CA THR A 154 -5.47 -2.96 -4.71
C THR A 154 -4.52 -2.51 -5.82
N LYS A 155 -5.03 -2.30 -7.04
CA LYS A 155 -4.24 -1.98 -8.24
C LYS A 155 -3.12 -3.01 -8.45
N GLU A 156 -1.87 -2.57 -8.53
CA GLU A 156 -0.68 -3.41 -8.73
C GLU A 156 -0.18 -4.07 -7.44
N MET A 157 -0.75 -3.76 -6.28
CA MET A 157 -0.40 -4.44 -5.02
C MET A 157 -1.19 -5.76 -4.93
N PRO A 158 -0.66 -6.82 -4.27
CA PRO A 158 -1.37 -8.03 -3.93
C PRO A 158 -2.70 -7.72 -3.24
N TYR A 159 -3.65 -8.63 -3.39
CA TYR A 159 -4.95 -8.48 -2.77
C TYR A 159 -4.79 -8.47 -1.25
N VAL A 160 -5.66 -7.68 -0.61
CA VAL A 160 -5.67 -7.58 0.84
C VAL A 160 -6.49 -8.74 1.41
N ASN A 161 -5.90 -9.48 2.34
CA ASN A 161 -6.63 -10.44 3.15
C ASN A 161 -7.02 -9.83 4.50
N PHE A 162 -8.29 -9.94 4.86
CA PHE A 162 -8.79 -9.60 6.19
C PHE A 162 -9.37 -10.85 6.87
N PRO A 163 -8.64 -11.48 7.80
CA PRO A 163 -9.13 -12.64 8.52
C PRO A 163 -9.98 -12.23 9.73
N HIS A 164 -11.25 -12.63 9.77
CA HIS A 164 -12.08 -12.42 10.96
C HIS A 164 -11.53 -13.15 12.17
N ASN A 165 -10.92 -14.32 11.98
CA ASN A 165 -10.42 -15.16 13.07
C ASN A 165 -9.45 -14.37 13.96
N SER A 166 -8.44 -13.72 13.37
CA SER A 166 -7.43 -12.95 14.09
C SER A 166 -8.01 -11.75 14.87
N HIS A 167 -9.18 -11.26 14.48
CA HIS A 167 -9.83 -10.13 15.15
C HIS A 167 -10.84 -10.58 16.20
N THR A 168 -11.59 -11.65 15.91
CA THR A 168 -12.70 -12.13 16.75
C THR A 168 -12.25 -12.99 17.93
N GLN A 169 -10.97 -13.36 17.99
CA GLN A 169 -10.40 -14.00 19.19
C GLN A 169 -10.32 -13.08 20.42
N TRP A 170 -10.48 -11.77 20.26
CA TRP A 170 -10.45 -10.82 21.38
C TRP A 170 -11.38 -9.61 21.27
N LEU A 171 -12.04 -9.42 20.11
CA LEU A 171 -12.99 -8.33 19.86
C LEU A 171 -14.35 -8.92 19.51
N ALA A 172 -15.40 -8.23 19.93
CA ALA A 172 -16.77 -8.57 19.60
C ALA A 172 -17.19 -7.99 18.25
N CYS A 173 -18.21 -8.59 17.63
CA CYS A 173 -18.80 -8.14 16.37
C CYS A 173 -19.16 -6.64 16.37
N SER A 174 -19.66 -6.14 17.51
CA SER A 174 -20.07 -4.74 17.70
C SER A 174 -18.91 -3.75 17.76
N ASN A 175 -17.67 -4.20 17.95
CA ASN A 175 -16.51 -3.32 17.88
C ASN A 175 -16.28 -2.81 16.45
N CYS A 176 -16.69 -3.58 15.44
CA CYS A 176 -16.48 -3.28 14.04
C CYS A 176 -17.78 -2.91 13.32
N HIS A 177 -18.87 -3.64 13.61
CA HIS A 177 -20.12 -3.52 12.88
C HIS A 177 -21.23 -2.87 13.70
N ASP A 178 -22.07 -2.05 13.10
CA ASP A 178 -22.03 -1.55 11.71
C ASP A 178 -21.28 -0.21 11.55
N LYS A 179 -20.76 0.33 12.67
CA LYS A 179 -20.17 1.66 12.74
C LYS A 179 -18.94 1.85 11.85
N ILE A 180 -17.99 0.91 11.86
CA ILE A 180 -16.75 1.01 11.09
C ILE A 180 -16.91 0.36 9.73
N PHE A 181 -17.58 -0.80 9.70
CA PHE A 181 -17.80 -1.58 8.50
C PHE A 181 -19.27 -1.97 8.36
N VAL A 182 -19.79 -1.87 7.14
CA VAL A 182 -21.03 -2.56 6.76
C VAL A 182 -20.77 -4.07 6.71
N LYS A 183 -21.72 -4.89 7.20
CA LYS A 183 -21.67 -6.37 7.15
C LYS A 183 -21.87 -6.94 5.73
N LYS A 184 -21.14 -6.40 4.76
CA LYS A 184 -21.19 -6.78 3.34
C LYS A 184 -19.83 -6.50 2.69
N ALA A 185 -19.23 -7.54 2.12
CA ALA A 185 -17.97 -7.40 1.39
C ALA A 185 -18.12 -6.41 0.23
N GLY A 186 -17.13 -5.52 0.06
CA GLY A 186 -17.12 -4.50 -0.99
C GLY A 186 -18.08 -3.33 -0.78
N ALA A 187 -18.84 -3.27 0.33
CA ALA A 187 -19.75 -2.15 0.59
C ALA A 187 -19.06 -0.89 1.16
N ASN A 188 -17.86 -1.05 1.72
CA ASN A 188 -17.11 0.03 2.34
C ASN A 188 -16.11 0.63 1.35
N PRO A 189 -16.07 1.95 1.16
CA PRO A 189 -15.11 2.60 0.26
C PRO A 189 -13.75 2.76 0.97
N ILE A 190 -13.04 1.65 1.15
CA ILE A 190 -11.74 1.59 1.82
C ILE A 190 -10.63 1.97 0.84
N ASP A 191 -9.75 2.87 1.27
CA ASP A 191 -8.49 3.19 0.61
C ASP A 191 -7.42 3.56 1.65
N MET A 192 -6.15 3.57 1.25
CA MET A 192 -5.04 3.86 2.17
C MET A 192 -5.08 5.30 2.71
N THR A 193 -5.66 6.26 1.98
CA THR A 193 -5.77 7.64 2.46
C THR A 193 -6.70 7.72 3.67
N LYS A 194 -7.82 6.99 3.63
CA LYS A 194 -8.76 6.89 4.75
C LYS A 194 -8.18 6.11 5.92
N ILE A 195 -7.43 5.03 5.64
CA ILE A 195 -6.70 4.29 6.67
C ILE A 195 -5.72 5.21 7.41
N PHE A 196 -4.92 6.01 6.71
CA PHE A 196 -4.00 6.95 7.37
C PHE A 196 -4.71 8.10 8.11
N LYS A 197 -5.93 8.45 7.71
CA LYS A 197 -6.81 9.37 8.48
C LYS A 197 -7.45 8.71 9.69
N GLY A 198 -7.23 7.41 9.87
CA GLY A 198 -7.71 6.64 11.00
C GLY A 198 -9.13 6.12 10.87
N GLU A 199 -9.61 5.98 9.64
CA GLU A 199 -10.87 5.31 9.29
C GLU A 199 -10.61 3.83 8.97
N TYR A 200 -11.67 2.99 9.01
CA TYR A 200 -11.60 1.56 8.70
C TYR A 200 -10.49 0.85 9.51
N CYS A 201 -9.54 0.21 8.84
CA CYS A 201 -8.39 -0.48 9.45
C CYS A 201 -7.59 0.47 10.37
N GLY A 202 -7.45 1.73 9.95
CA GLY A 202 -6.74 2.77 10.70
C GLY A 202 -7.43 3.19 11.99
N THR A 203 -8.67 2.75 12.23
CA THR A 203 -9.32 2.96 13.55
C THR A 203 -8.47 2.34 14.66
N CYS A 204 -7.85 1.19 14.38
CA CYS A 204 -7.05 0.42 15.33
C CYS A 204 -5.57 0.33 14.95
N HIS A 205 -5.26 0.03 13.68
CA HIS A 205 -3.88 0.03 13.19
C HIS A 205 -3.33 1.46 13.20
N ASP A 206 -2.03 1.61 13.51
CA ASP A 206 -1.36 2.89 13.82
C ASP A 206 -1.73 3.55 15.17
N ARG A 207 -2.51 2.86 16.03
CA ARG A 207 -2.88 3.37 17.36
C ARG A 207 -2.71 2.33 18.46
N VAL A 208 -3.41 1.21 18.31
CA VAL A 208 -3.44 0.10 19.28
C VAL A 208 -2.94 -1.21 18.69
N ALA A 209 -2.79 -1.27 17.36
CA ALA A 209 -2.19 -2.37 16.63
C ALA A 209 -0.99 -1.89 15.80
N PHE A 210 -0.36 -2.82 15.07
CA PHE A 210 0.86 -2.53 14.30
C PHE A 210 0.70 -1.35 13.32
N LEU A 211 1.85 -0.76 12.95
CA LEU A 211 1.91 0.37 12.03
C LEU A 211 1.65 -0.06 10.58
N THR A 212 0.67 0.54 9.92
CA THR A 212 0.28 0.20 8.54
C THR A 212 1.31 0.66 7.51
N PHE A 213 1.93 1.83 7.74
CA PHE A 213 2.84 2.44 6.78
C PHE A 213 4.07 1.58 6.46
N PHE A 214 4.56 0.82 7.44
CA PHE A 214 5.76 -0.01 7.29
C PHE A 214 5.45 -1.51 7.13
N SER A 215 4.18 -1.92 7.11
CA SER A 215 3.79 -3.34 7.19
C SER A 215 2.79 -3.76 6.12
N CYS A 216 3.02 -3.31 4.88
CA CYS A 216 2.15 -3.56 3.73
C CYS A 216 1.82 -5.06 3.58
N GLU A 217 2.83 -5.92 3.76
CA GLU A 217 2.77 -7.37 3.59
C GLU A 217 1.80 -8.07 4.56
N ARG A 218 1.50 -7.45 5.70
CA ARG A 218 0.57 -8.03 6.69
C ARG A 218 -0.86 -8.04 6.19
N CYS A 219 -1.21 -7.11 5.30
CA CYS A 219 -2.54 -7.00 4.70
C CYS A 219 -2.51 -7.49 3.25
N HIS A 220 -1.57 -6.97 2.44
CA HIS A 220 -1.38 -7.30 1.03
C HIS A 220 -0.66 -8.64 0.89
N SER A 221 -1.35 -9.73 1.21
CA SER A 221 -0.74 -11.06 1.39
C SER A 221 -1.18 -12.10 0.34
N ILE A 222 -2.11 -11.75 -0.55
CA ILE A 222 -2.61 -12.66 -1.59
C ILE A 222 -2.14 -12.17 -2.97
N PRO A 223 -1.10 -12.78 -3.56
CA PRO A 223 -0.65 -12.45 -4.91
C PRO A 223 -1.76 -12.60 -5.95
N HIS A 224 -1.74 -11.74 -6.97
CA HIS A 224 -2.64 -11.83 -8.13
C HIS A 224 -1.99 -11.34 -9.42
N GLY A 225 -2.42 -11.89 -10.56
CA GLY A 225 -1.80 -11.58 -11.84
C GLY A 225 -0.30 -11.89 -11.82
N GLU A 226 0.52 -10.91 -12.21
CA GLU A 226 1.97 -11.01 -12.22
C GLU A 226 2.64 -10.50 -10.94
N THR A 227 1.85 -10.07 -9.94
CA THR A 227 2.40 -9.54 -8.69
C THR A 227 3.08 -10.66 -7.91
N LYS A 228 4.38 -10.50 -7.63
CA LYS A 228 5.15 -11.43 -6.80
C LYS A 228 5.08 -10.99 -5.34
N ALA A 229 5.06 -11.96 -4.42
CA ALA A 229 5.30 -11.67 -3.01
C ALA A 229 6.72 -11.11 -2.83
N TRP A 230 6.83 -9.99 -2.12
CA TRP A 230 8.10 -9.28 -1.86
C TRP A 230 8.55 -9.40 -0.41
N TRP A 231 7.99 -10.36 0.34
CA TRP A 231 8.16 -10.58 1.77
C TRP A 231 8.57 -12.01 2.11
#